data_AF-A0AAP9XZI2-F1
#
_entry.id   AF-A0AAP9XZI2-F1
#
_cell.length_a   1.000
_cell.length_b   1.000
_cell.length_c   1.000
_cell.angle_alpha   90.00
_cell.angle_beta   90.00
_cell.angle_gamma   90.00
#
_symmetry.space_group_name_H-M   'P 1'
#
loop_
_entity.id
_entity.type
_entity.pdbx_description
1 polymer ?
#
loop_
_entity_poly.entity_id
_entity_poly.type
_entity_poly.pdbx_seq_one_letter_code
_entity_poly.pdbx_strand_id
1 'polypeptide(L)'
;MRLTIRINGTSQTARQPSYAVLWVDTDEQLWSREAHQGIDLPCWGKVKHVEGAVALCAADGDEALCRLQGLSIERASAASRADGHGTAVLGSGTPSGAWRLQAVDRCATTPETQGFTIVER
;
A
#
# COMPACT_ATOMS: atom_id res chain seq x y z
N MET A 1 0.33 5.40 12.99
CA MET A 1 -0.46 4.17 12.80
C MET A 1 -0.01 3.51 11.50
N ARG A 2 0.10 2.18 11.48
CA ARG A 2 0.57 1.42 10.32
C ARG A 2 -0.47 0.43 9.83
N LEU A 3 -0.69 0.41 8.52
CA LEU A 3 -1.60 -0.53 7.87
C LEU A 3 -0.78 -1.55 7.07
N THR A 4 -1.11 -2.83 7.20
CA THR A 4 -0.62 -3.86 6.27
C THR A 4 -1.70 -4.12 5.24
N ILE A 5 -1.40 -3.89 3.97
CA ILE A 5 -2.36 -4.02 2.86
C ILE A 5 -1.83 -5.03 1.86
N ARG A 6 -2.69 -5.94 1.41
CA ARG A 6 -2.38 -6.86 0.33
C ARG A 6 -3.19 -6.52 -0.90
N ILE A 7 -2.50 -6.35 -2.02
CA ILE A 7 -3.09 -6.24 -3.36
C ILE A 7 -2.96 -7.60 -4.03
N ASN A 8 -4.05 -8.10 -4.61
CA ASN A 8 -4.03 -9.29 -5.45
C ASN A 8 -4.42 -8.88 -6.87
N GLY A 9 -3.64 -9.32 -7.87
CA GLY A 9 -3.95 -9.04 -9.27
C GLY A 9 -5.17 -9.83 -9.77
N THR A 10 -5.77 -9.40 -10.87
CA THR A 10 -6.99 -10.01 -11.44
C THR A 10 -6.75 -11.27 -12.27
N SER A 11 -5.51 -11.63 -12.57
CA SER A 11 -5.20 -12.80 -13.42
C SER A 11 -5.46 -14.11 -12.66
N GLN A 12 -6.64 -14.68 -12.87
CA GLN A 12 -7.04 -15.99 -12.31
C GLN A 12 -6.46 -17.18 -13.08
N THR A 13 -5.90 -16.95 -14.28
CA THR A 13 -5.35 -17.99 -15.16
C THR A 13 -3.84 -18.18 -15.01
N ALA A 14 -3.17 -17.33 -14.24
CA ALA A 14 -1.74 -17.45 -13.98
C ALA A 14 -1.44 -18.64 -13.06
N ARG A 15 -0.39 -19.40 -13.39
CA ARG A 15 0.11 -20.52 -12.56
C ARG A 15 0.46 -20.09 -11.13
N GLN A 16 0.81 -18.82 -10.95
CA GLN A 16 0.95 -18.19 -9.64
C GLN A 16 0.22 -16.83 -9.66
N PRO A 17 -0.77 -16.61 -8.78
CA PRO A 17 -1.51 -15.35 -8.74
C PRO A 17 -0.59 -14.21 -8.30
N SER A 18 -0.69 -13.07 -9.00
CA SER A 18 0.13 -11.91 -8.69
C SER A 18 -0.37 -11.21 -7.41
N TYR A 19 0.57 -10.70 -6.61
CA TYR A 19 0.26 -9.95 -5.39
C TYR A 19 1.35 -8.95 -5.03
N ALA A 20 0.99 -8.01 -4.15
CA ALA A 20 1.92 -7.17 -3.41
C ALA A 20 1.42 -7.03 -1.97
N VAL A 21 2.34 -7.09 -1.00
CA VAL A 21 2.09 -6.78 0.41
C VAL A 21 2.82 -5.48 0.73
N LEU A 22 2.08 -4.54 1.29
CA LEU A 22 2.50 -3.18 1.53
C LEU A 22 2.34 -2.83 3.00
N TRP A 23 3.27 -2.07 3.53
CA TRP A 23 3.09 -1.31 4.76
C TRP A 23 2.81 0.13 4.41
N VAL A 24 1.80 0.71 5.04
CA VAL A 24 1.40 2.11 4.86
C VAL A 24 1.49 2.76 6.23
N ASP A 25 2.43 3.68 6.38
CA ASP A 25 2.54 4.54 7.55
C ASP A 25 1.70 5.79 7.32
N THR A 26 0.64 5.93 8.11
CA THR A 26 -0.30 7.04 7.97
C THR A 26 0.17 8.30 8.65
N ASP A 27 1.16 8.20 9.55
CA ASP A 27 1.67 9.35 10.28
C ASP A 27 2.80 10.00 9.46
N GLU A 28 3.69 9.17 8.91
CA GLU A 28 4.77 9.64 8.02
C GLU A 28 4.31 9.83 6.57
N GLN A 29 3.11 9.36 6.21
CA GLN A 29 2.59 9.39 4.84
C GLN A 29 3.53 8.68 3.85
N LEU A 30 4.09 7.56 4.29
CA LEU A 30 5.01 6.72 3.54
C LEU A 30 4.43 5.33 3.37
N TRP A 31 4.87 4.63 2.34
CA TRP A 31 4.58 3.22 2.17
C TRP A 31 5.82 2.47 1.74
N SER A 32 5.89 1.19 2.11
CA SER A 32 6.93 0.25 1.69
C SER A 32 6.31 -1.04 1.16
N ARG A 33 7.03 -1.70 0.26
CA ARG A 33 6.66 -3.00 -0.29
C ARG A 33 7.46 -4.09 0.41
N GLU A 34 6.75 -4.91 1.17
CA GLU A 34 7.35 -5.98 1.97
C GLU A 34 7.51 -7.28 1.19
N ALA A 35 6.58 -7.57 0.28
CA ALA A 35 6.62 -8.76 -0.56
C ALA A 35 5.82 -8.56 -1.85
N HIS A 36 6.18 -9.26 -2.91
CA HIS A 36 5.42 -9.22 -4.15
C HIS A 36 5.68 -10.43 -5.05
N GLN A 37 4.76 -10.64 -5.98
CA GLN A 37 4.88 -11.55 -7.12
C GLN A 37 4.10 -10.93 -8.27
N GLY A 38 4.74 -10.62 -9.40
CA GLY A 38 4.06 -10.14 -10.62
C GLY A 38 3.34 -8.78 -10.55
N ILE A 39 3.28 -8.13 -9.38
CA ILE A 39 2.94 -6.71 -9.23
C ILE A 39 4.24 -5.97 -8.97
N ASP A 40 4.66 -5.14 -9.91
CA ASP A 40 5.91 -4.40 -9.82
C ASP A 40 5.63 -2.97 -9.35
N LEU A 41 5.86 -2.75 -8.07
CA LEU A 41 5.83 -1.45 -7.42
C LEU A 41 7.24 -1.16 -6.89
N PRO A 42 7.65 0.10 -6.73
CA PRO A 42 8.92 0.41 -6.08
C PRO A 42 8.96 -0.12 -4.64
N CYS A 43 10.16 -0.21 -4.07
CA CYS A 43 10.35 -0.70 -2.70
C CYS A 43 9.67 0.19 -1.66
N TRP A 44 9.53 1.47 -1.94
CA TRP A 44 8.84 2.43 -1.08
C TRP A 44 8.41 3.67 -1.87
N GLY A 45 7.60 4.51 -1.24
CA GLY A 45 7.21 5.80 -1.78
C GLY A 45 6.32 6.58 -0.83
N LYS A 46 5.59 7.54 -1.39
CA LYS A 46 4.72 8.45 -0.64
C LYS A 46 3.27 8.06 -0.75
N VAL A 47 2.53 8.31 0.32
CA VAL A 47 1.08 8.15 0.40
C VAL A 47 0.45 9.50 0.15
N LYS A 48 -0.58 9.53 -0.69
CA LYS A 48 -1.41 10.72 -0.90
C LYS A 48 -2.87 10.38 -0.74
N HIS A 49 -3.58 11.25 -0.05
CA HIS A 49 -5.03 11.17 0.06
C HIS A 49 -5.64 11.86 -1.14
N VAL A 50 -6.48 11.13 -1.87
CA VAL A 50 -7.27 11.67 -2.98
C VAL A 50 -8.74 11.39 -2.71
N GLU A 51 -9.63 12.07 -3.42
CA GLU A 51 -11.08 11.90 -3.21
C GLU A 51 -11.48 10.42 -3.39
N GLY A 52 -11.95 9.81 -2.30
CA GLY A 52 -12.43 8.43 -2.28
C GLY A 52 -11.36 7.33 -2.36
N ALA A 53 -10.06 7.66 -2.32
CA ALA A 53 -8.99 6.65 -2.38
C ALA A 53 -7.70 7.10 -1.69
N VAL A 54 -6.82 6.13 -1.44
CA VAL A 54 -5.42 6.39 -1.11
C VAL A 54 -4.57 6.10 -2.34
N ALA A 55 -3.79 7.09 -2.77
CA ALA A 55 -2.82 6.98 -3.84
C ALA A 55 -1.43 6.63 -3.28
N LEU A 56 -0.79 5.63 -3.87
CA LEU A 56 0.59 5.25 -3.64
C LEU A 56 1.43 5.83 -4.77
N CYS A 57 2.30 6.77 -4.44
CA CYS A 57 3.20 7.45 -5.37
C CYS A 57 4.63 6.93 -5.19
N ALA A 58 5.48 7.13 -6.20
CA ALA A 58 6.91 6.93 -6.06
C ALA A 58 7.51 7.89 -5.00
N ALA A 59 8.76 7.65 -4.60
CA ALA A 59 9.46 8.55 -3.67
C ALA A 59 9.74 9.94 -4.28
N ASP A 60 10.09 9.95 -5.56
CA ASP A 60 10.51 11.10 -6.37
C ASP A 60 9.39 11.63 -7.30
N GLY A 61 8.35 10.83 -7.53
CA GLY A 61 7.24 11.15 -8.41
C GLY A 61 5.95 11.50 -7.68
N ASP A 62 5.16 12.37 -8.29
CA ASP A 62 3.82 12.73 -7.81
C ASP A 62 2.71 11.90 -8.45
N GLU A 63 3.03 11.13 -9.48
CA GLU A 63 2.08 10.26 -10.16
C GLU A 63 1.70 9.07 -9.27
N ALA A 64 0.41 8.74 -9.26
CA ALA A 64 -0.11 7.61 -8.52
C ALA A 64 0.21 6.30 -9.27
N LEU A 65 1.12 5.50 -8.72
CA LEU A 65 1.43 4.17 -9.21
C LEU A 65 0.32 3.17 -8.89
N CYS A 66 -0.37 3.38 -7.77
CA CYS A 66 -1.51 2.59 -7.37
C CYS A 66 -2.54 3.46 -6.66
N ARG A 67 -3.83 3.20 -6.90
CA ARG A 67 -4.94 3.79 -6.13
C ARG A 67 -5.73 2.69 -5.45
N LEU A 68 -5.81 2.77 -4.12
CA LEU A 68 -6.58 1.90 -3.25
C LEU A 68 -7.98 2.51 -3.09
N GLN A 69 -8.89 2.17 -4.00
CA GLN A 69 -10.24 2.74 -4.07
C GLN A 69 -11.05 2.37 -2.83
N GLY A 70 -11.72 3.34 -2.22
CA GLY A 70 -12.52 3.16 -1.02
C GLY A 70 -11.71 3.07 0.27
N LEU A 71 -10.37 3.07 0.21
CA LEU A 71 -9.55 3.18 1.41
C LEU A 71 -9.64 4.61 1.92
N SER A 72 -10.05 4.75 3.18
CA SER A 72 -9.98 6.00 3.94
C SER A 72 -9.19 5.70 5.21
N ILE A 73 -8.12 6.47 5.46
CA ILE A 73 -7.29 6.31 6.65
C ILE A 73 -8.08 6.63 7.92
N GLU A 74 -8.95 7.64 7.88
CA GLU A 74 -9.86 7.96 8.98
C GLU A 74 -10.75 6.76 9.32
N ARG A 75 -11.37 6.14 8.30
CA ARG A 75 -12.15 4.91 8.52
C ARG A 75 -11.26 3.75 8.94
N ALA A 76 -10.06 3.60 8.39
CA ALA A 76 -9.13 2.53 8.73
C ALA A 76 -8.68 2.59 10.20
N SER A 77 -8.60 3.79 10.79
CA SER A 77 -8.29 3.97 12.21
C SER A 77 -9.36 3.34 13.13
N ALA A 78 -10.64 3.47 12.74
CA ALA A 78 -11.79 2.90 13.43
C ALA A 78 -12.17 1.48 12.97
N ALA A 79 -11.70 1.05 11.80
CA ALA A 79 -12.11 -0.20 11.17
C ALA A 79 -11.49 -1.44 11.83
N SER A 80 -12.24 -2.55 11.74
CA SER A 80 -11.70 -3.89 11.99
C SER A 80 -11.02 -4.43 10.72
N ARG A 81 -10.16 -5.45 10.86
CA ARG A 81 -9.49 -6.13 9.73
C ARG A 81 -10.49 -6.64 8.67
N ALA A 82 -11.75 -6.89 9.04
CA ALA A 82 -12.77 -7.46 8.17
C ALA A 82 -13.39 -6.44 7.19
N ASP A 83 -13.25 -5.14 7.45
CA ASP A 83 -14.01 -4.11 6.73
C ASP A 83 -13.21 -3.42 5.61
N GLY A 84 -11.89 -3.58 5.59
CA GLY A 84 -11.02 -2.91 4.62
C GLY A 84 -10.80 -3.75 3.37
N HIS A 85 -11.58 -3.55 2.32
CA HIS A 85 -11.28 -4.07 0.99
C HIS A 85 -11.83 -3.16 -0.11
N GLY A 86 -11.30 -3.31 -1.32
CA GLY A 86 -11.77 -2.55 -2.46
C GLY A 86 -10.96 -2.81 -3.71
N THR A 87 -11.17 -1.96 -4.72
CA THR A 87 -10.51 -2.08 -6.01
C THR A 87 -9.12 -1.44 -5.96
N ALA A 88 -8.11 -2.15 -6.45
CA ALA A 88 -6.78 -1.60 -6.68
C ALA A 88 -6.64 -1.25 -8.17
N VAL A 89 -6.35 0.02 -8.45
CA VAL A 89 -6.04 0.49 -9.81
C VAL A 89 -4.54 0.72 -9.87
N LEU A 90 -3.80 -0.09 -10.63
CA LEU A 90 -2.36 0.10 -10.87
C LEU A 90 -2.17 0.93 -12.15
N GLY A 91 -1.30 1.93 -12.11
CA GLY A 91 -1.05 2.83 -13.23
C GLY A 91 -2.26 3.70 -13.61
N SER A 92 -2.37 4.01 -14.90
CA SER A 92 -3.17 5.14 -15.40
C SER A 92 -4.59 4.84 -15.88
N GLY A 93 -5.24 3.73 -15.52
CA GLY A 93 -6.68 3.70 -15.75
C GLY A 93 -7.47 2.40 -15.60
N THR A 94 -6.85 1.22 -15.54
CA THR A 94 -7.60 -0.04 -15.45
C THR A 94 -7.50 -0.67 -14.06
N PRO A 95 -8.63 -1.10 -13.47
CA PRO A 95 -8.62 -1.98 -12.30
C PRO A 95 -7.77 -3.21 -12.60
N SER A 96 -6.69 -3.37 -11.86
CA SER A 96 -5.71 -4.44 -12.07
C SER A 96 -5.66 -5.40 -10.89
N GLY A 97 -6.42 -5.11 -9.83
CA GLY A 97 -6.52 -5.98 -8.67
C GLY A 97 -7.59 -5.60 -7.67
N ALA A 98 -7.60 -6.33 -6.56
CA ALA A 98 -8.34 -6.01 -5.35
C ALA A 98 -7.36 -5.85 -4.20
N TRP A 99 -7.55 -4.80 -3.39
CA TRP A 99 -6.81 -4.63 -2.14
C TRP A 99 -7.63 -5.14 -0.95
N ARG A 100 -6.92 -5.60 0.07
CA ARG A 100 -7.49 -5.96 1.36
C ARG A 100 -6.56 -5.51 2.48
N LEU A 101 -7.14 -4.90 3.50
CA LEU A 101 -6.49 -4.59 4.75
C LEU A 101 -6.22 -5.89 5.50
N GLN A 102 -4.94 -6.23 5.65
CA GLN A 102 -4.54 -7.41 6.40
C GLN A 102 -4.38 -7.12 7.87
N ALA A 103 -3.84 -5.98 8.27
CA ALA A 103 -3.64 -5.62 9.68
C ALA A 103 -3.68 -4.11 9.88
N VAL A 104 -4.06 -3.71 11.10
CA VAL A 104 -3.99 -2.33 11.58
C VAL A 104 -3.17 -2.34 12.87
N ASP A 105 -2.00 -1.74 12.81
CA ASP A 105 -1.17 -1.48 13.98
C ASP A 105 -1.38 -0.03 14.43
N ARG A 106 -1.99 0.12 15.61
CA ARG A 106 -2.30 1.42 16.22
C ARG A 106 -1.23 1.88 17.19
N CYS A 107 -0.18 1.09 17.42
CA CYS A 107 0.91 1.53 18.25
C CYS A 107 1.58 2.73 17.56
N ALA A 108 1.73 3.84 18.28
CA ALA A 108 2.66 4.88 17.89
C ALA A 108 4.06 4.29 18.07
N THR A 109 4.51 3.50 17.09
CA THR A 109 5.85 2.91 17.10
C THR A 109 6.83 4.06 17.04
N THR A 110 7.45 4.37 18.18
CA THR A 110 8.66 5.17 18.22
C THR A 110 9.69 4.37 17.41
N PRO A 111 10.26 4.92 16.31
CA PRO A 111 11.25 4.18 15.56
C PRO A 111 12.42 3.87 16.50
N GLU A 112 12.66 2.59 16.76
CA GLU A 112 13.83 2.15 17.56
C GLU A 112 15.14 2.46 16.81
N THR A 113 15.06 2.75 15.51
CA THR A 113 16.20 3.08 14.66
C THR A 113 15.82 4.07 13.57
N GLN A 114 16.08 5.36 13.78
CA GLN A 114 16.20 6.34 12.68
C GLN A 114 17.60 6.19 12.07
N GLY A 115 17.77 5.25 11.15
CA GLY A 115 19.09 5.03 10.54
C GLY A 115 19.02 4.15 9.31
N PHE A 116 18.63 4.71 8.16
CA PHE A 116 18.90 4.07 6.88
C PHE A 116 20.41 4.15 6.62
N THR A 117 21.16 3.07 6.89
CA THR A 117 22.55 2.98 6.41
C THR A 117 22.50 2.63 4.93
N ILE A 118 22.81 3.63 4.09
CA ILE A 118 23.14 3.40 2.70
C ILE A 118 24.45 2.59 2.70
N VAL A 119 24.40 1.34 2.26
CA VAL A 119 25.62 0.59 1.95
C VAL A 119 25.98 0.95 0.51
N GLU A 120 26.85 1.95 0.35
CA GLU A 120 27.52 2.18 -0.93
C GLU A 120 28.49 1.01 -1.20
N ARG A 121 28.48 0.52 -2.44
CA ARG A 121 29.42 -0.47 -2.94
C ARG A 121 30.34 0.17 -3.97
#